data_AF-A0A7M3MG52-F1
#
_entry.id   AF-A0A7M3MG52-F1
#
_cell.length_a   1.000
_cell.length_b   1.000
_cell.length_c   1.000
_cell.angle_alpha   90.00
_cell.angle_beta   90.00
_cell.angle_gamma   90.00
#
_symmetry.space_group_name_H-M   'P 1'
#
loop_
_entity.id
_entity.type
_entity.pdbx_description
1 polymer ?
#
loop_
_entity_poly.entity_id
_entity_poly.type
_entity_poly.pdbx_seq_one_letter_code
_entity_poly.pdbx_strand_id
1 'polypeptide(L)'
;MERCIGCHSCSLACARQVHKKFSWSMAGIRIHSSGGMTTGFEAKLCVACNPAPCALACPTDALTQREGGGVKVKHSLCIRCGACAEACPVDAIYLGEGLPYLCIHCGRCVPFCPQGCLELVDEPDKEAALAPECAPFGHMEEQ
;
A
#
# COMPACT_ATOMS: atom_id res chain seq x y z
N MET A 1 -4.44 -15.80 0.30
CA MET A 1 -3.00 -15.64 -0.06
C MET A 1 -2.17 -16.81 0.50
N GLU A 2 -2.63 -18.05 0.35
CA GLU A 2 -2.11 -19.20 1.12
C GLU A 2 -0.79 -19.77 0.56
N ARG A 3 -0.46 -19.46 -0.69
CA ARG A 3 0.75 -19.95 -1.38
C ARG A 3 1.95 -18.99 -1.27
N CYS A 4 1.81 -17.87 -0.58
CA CYS A 4 2.90 -16.91 -0.46
C CYS A 4 3.99 -17.47 0.45
N ILE A 5 5.19 -17.65 -0.11
CA ILE A 5 6.38 -18.17 0.62
C ILE A 5 7.32 -17.06 1.12
N GLY A 6 6.91 -15.79 0.98
CA GLY A 6 7.69 -14.65 1.42
C GLY A 6 9.03 -14.43 0.68
N CYS A 7 9.12 -14.80 -0.60
CA CYS A 7 10.35 -14.61 -1.39
C CYS A 7 10.71 -13.14 -1.70
N HIS A 8 9.83 -12.19 -1.41
CA HIS A 8 9.99 -10.75 -1.70
C HIS A 8 10.24 -10.36 -3.17
N SER A 9 10.10 -11.27 -4.14
CA SER A 9 10.27 -10.96 -5.57
C SER A 9 9.37 -9.83 -6.07
N CYS A 10 8.12 -9.79 -5.60
CA CYS A 10 7.17 -8.72 -5.91
C CYS A 10 7.60 -7.36 -5.32
N SER A 11 8.10 -7.34 -4.08
CA SER A 11 8.62 -6.13 -3.44
C SER A 11 9.86 -5.61 -4.15
N LEU A 12 10.81 -6.49 -4.50
CA LEU A 12 12.02 -6.11 -5.21
C LEU A 12 11.71 -5.58 -6.62
N ALA A 13 10.81 -6.25 -7.35
CA ALA A 13 10.37 -5.78 -8.67
C ALA A 13 9.74 -4.38 -8.58
N CYS A 14 8.88 -4.15 -7.58
CA CYS A 14 8.26 -2.85 -7.35
C CYS A 14 9.30 -1.76 -7.01
N ALA A 15 10.17 -1.99 -6.02
CA ALA A 15 11.22 -1.05 -5.65
C ALA A 15 12.10 -0.67 -6.87
N ARG A 16 12.55 -1.66 -7.63
CA ARG A 16 13.46 -1.49 -8.78
C ARG A 16 12.79 -0.82 -9.97
N GLN A 17 11.60 -1.28 -10.36
CA GLN A 17 10.99 -0.89 -11.64
C GLN A 17 10.05 0.30 -11.49
N VAL A 18 9.39 0.46 -10.35
CA VAL A 18 8.43 1.53 -10.08
C VAL A 18 9.11 2.69 -9.35
N HIS A 19 9.70 2.44 -8.19
CA HIS A 19 10.28 3.51 -7.36
C HIS A 19 11.74 3.83 -7.69
N LYS A 20 12.38 3.05 -8.58
CA LYS A 20 13.79 3.18 -8.98
C LYS A 20 14.77 3.15 -7.78
N LYS A 21 14.44 2.34 -6.78
CA LYS A 21 15.24 2.10 -5.58
C LYS A 21 15.73 0.65 -5.54
N PHE A 22 16.78 0.39 -4.77
CA PHE A 22 17.36 -0.95 -4.67
C PHE A 22 16.78 -1.75 -3.50
N SER A 23 16.39 -1.08 -2.41
CA SER A 23 15.85 -1.75 -1.22
C SER A 23 14.39 -2.13 -1.40
N TRP A 24 14.02 -3.36 -1.04
CA TRP A 24 12.63 -3.80 -0.98
C TRP A 24 11.79 -3.00 0.03
N SER A 25 12.42 -2.33 1.01
CA SER A 25 11.72 -1.43 1.94
C SER A 25 11.09 -0.23 1.23
N MET A 26 11.67 0.20 0.10
CA MET A 26 11.19 1.30 -0.74
C MET A 26 10.22 0.82 -1.84
N ALA A 27 9.50 -0.27 -1.59
CA ALA A 27 8.46 -0.80 -2.47
C ALA A 27 7.06 -0.31 -2.04
N GLY A 28 6.13 -0.28 -2.98
CA GLY A 28 4.70 -0.08 -2.73
C GLY A 28 3.93 -1.33 -2.30
N ILE A 29 4.57 -2.50 -2.32
CA ILE A 29 4.03 -3.79 -1.85
C ILE A 29 5.01 -4.41 -0.84
N ARG A 30 4.51 -4.84 0.31
CA ARG A 30 5.33 -5.42 1.38
C ARG A 30 4.82 -6.79 1.77
N ILE A 31 5.73 -7.71 1.94
CA ILE A 31 5.41 -9.01 2.52
C ILE A 31 5.63 -8.93 4.01
N HIS A 32 4.62 -9.32 4.78
CA HIS A 32 4.65 -9.44 6.23
C HIS A 32 4.37 -10.89 6.63
N SER A 33 4.94 -11.35 7.74
CA SER A 33 4.66 -12.67 8.30
C SER A 33 3.41 -12.57 9.18
N SER A 34 2.44 -13.45 8.96
CA SER A 34 1.18 -13.43 9.71
C SER A 34 1.30 -14.00 11.14
N GLY A 35 2.50 -14.38 11.59
CA GLY A 35 2.75 -14.89 12.97
C GLY A 35 3.91 -15.89 13.09
N GLY A 36 5.14 -15.47 12.80
CA GLY A 36 6.30 -16.34 12.81
C GLY A 36 6.50 -17.10 11.48
N MET A 37 7.41 -18.08 11.45
CA MET A 37 7.76 -18.77 10.21
C MET A 37 6.72 -19.83 9.76
N THR A 38 5.73 -20.16 10.60
CA THR A 38 4.80 -21.28 10.39
C THR A 38 3.41 -20.88 9.90
N THR A 39 3.02 -19.61 10.00
CA THR A 39 1.65 -19.12 9.73
C THR A 39 1.50 -18.42 8.37
N GLY A 40 2.51 -18.50 7.52
CA GLY A 40 2.47 -17.97 6.16
C GLY A 40 2.76 -16.48 6.07
N PHE A 41 2.60 -15.95 4.86
CA PHE A 41 2.96 -14.58 4.51
C PHE A 41 1.81 -13.86 3.83
N GLU A 42 1.63 -12.60 4.20
CA GLU A 42 0.65 -11.69 3.62
C GLU A 42 1.36 -10.59 2.82
N ALA A 43 0.74 -10.10 1.77
CA ALA A 43 1.20 -8.96 1.00
C ALA A 43 0.32 -7.76 1.34
N LYS A 44 0.90 -6.78 2.01
CA LYS A 44 0.30 -5.47 2.28
C LYS A 44 0.53 -4.55 1.09
N LEU A 45 -0.56 -4.03 0.51
CA LEU A 45 -0.57 -3.06 -0.58
C LEU A 45 -1.70 -2.05 -0.36
N CYS A 46 -1.70 -0.97 -1.15
CA CYS A 46 -2.80 -0.01 -1.14
C CYS A 46 -4.10 -0.72 -1.57
N VAL A 47 -5.18 -0.49 -0.81
CA VAL A 47 -6.51 -1.01 -1.09
C VAL A 47 -7.43 0.02 -1.78
N ALA A 48 -6.88 1.14 -2.23
CA ALA A 48 -7.62 2.19 -2.92
C ALA A 48 -8.86 2.72 -2.15
N CYS A 49 -8.74 2.98 -0.84
CA CYS A 49 -9.87 3.52 -0.04
C CYS A 49 -10.50 4.76 -0.73
N ASN A 50 -11.82 4.87 -0.64
CA ASN A 50 -12.60 6.02 -1.12
C ASN A 50 -13.66 6.41 -0.06
N PRO A 51 -13.54 7.58 0.60
CA PRO A 51 -12.49 8.58 0.45
C PRO A 51 -11.13 8.09 0.96
N ALA A 52 -10.03 8.63 0.43
CA ALA A 52 -8.67 8.24 0.81
C ALA A 52 -8.21 9.00 2.08
N PRO A 53 -8.12 8.35 3.27
CA PRO A 53 -7.74 9.04 4.50
C PRO A 53 -6.31 9.58 4.45
N CYS A 54 -5.40 8.88 3.77
CA CYS A 54 -4.02 9.33 3.59
C CYS A 54 -3.87 10.59 2.73
N ALA A 55 -4.81 10.85 1.82
CA ALA A 55 -4.85 12.09 1.05
C ALA A 55 -5.41 13.24 1.90
N LEU A 56 -6.50 12.99 2.64
CA LEU A 56 -7.12 13.97 3.55
C LEU A 56 -6.17 14.41 4.67
N ALA A 57 -5.33 13.50 5.17
CA ALA A 57 -4.34 13.80 6.20
C ALA A 57 -3.13 14.62 5.70
N CYS A 58 -2.99 14.84 4.39
CA CYS A 58 -1.83 15.53 3.84
C CYS A 58 -2.00 17.06 3.92
N PRO A 59 -1.23 17.78 4.76
CA PRO A 59 -1.42 19.24 4.95
C PRO A 59 -0.96 20.10 3.77
N THR A 60 -0.37 19.48 2.73
CA THR A 60 0.27 20.17 1.60
C THR A 60 -0.30 19.71 0.25
N ASP A 61 -1.35 18.88 0.27
CA ASP A 61 -1.92 18.25 -0.93
C ASP A 61 -0.89 17.52 -1.80
N ALA A 62 0.19 17.03 -1.17
CA ALA A 62 1.19 16.20 -1.83
C ALA A 62 0.63 14.83 -2.22
N LEU A 63 -0.42 14.36 -1.53
CA LEU A 63 -1.17 13.15 -1.85
C LEU A 63 -2.56 13.53 -2.32
N THR A 64 -2.94 13.08 -3.51
CA THR A 64 -4.27 13.32 -4.09
C THR A 64 -4.89 12.01 -4.55
N GLN A 65 -6.18 11.81 -4.31
CA GLN A 65 -6.91 10.64 -4.82
C GLN A 65 -6.90 10.62 -6.35
N ARG A 66 -6.78 9.43 -6.94
CA ARG A 66 -6.73 9.23 -8.39
C ARG A 66 -8.07 8.68 -8.89
N GLU A 67 -8.51 9.12 -10.07
CA GLU A 67 -9.58 8.47 -10.83
C GLU A 67 -9.17 7.03 -11.21
N GLY A 68 -10.02 6.06 -10.87
CA GLY A 68 -9.70 4.62 -11.01
C GLY A 68 -9.02 3.98 -9.80
N GLY A 69 -8.98 4.65 -8.65
CA GLY A 69 -8.53 4.08 -7.38
C GLY A 69 -7.07 4.38 -7.02
N GLY A 70 -6.80 4.40 -5.72
CA GLY A 70 -5.50 4.72 -5.13
C GLY A 70 -5.22 6.21 -5.03
N VAL A 71 -3.96 6.56 -4.79
CA VAL A 71 -3.51 7.94 -4.59
C VAL A 71 -2.25 8.23 -5.40
N LYS A 72 -2.07 9.49 -5.79
CA LYS A 72 -0.90 10.00 -6.50
C LYS A 72 -0.07 10.88 -5.57
N VAL A 73 1.26 10.70 -5.61
CA VAL A 73 2.21 11.48 -4.82
C VAL A 73 2.91 12.54 -5.68
N LYS A 74 2.87 13.79 -5.24
CA LYS A 74 3.65 14.93 -5.75
C LYS A 74 4.82 15.18 -4.80
N HIS A 75 5.96 14.56 -5.09
CA HIS A 75 7.16 14.63 -4.23
C HIS A 75 7.66 16.06 -3.99
N SER A 76 7.40 17.00 -4.90
CA SER A 76 7.78 18.42 -4.77
C SER A 76 7.05 19.16 -3.65
N LEU A 77 5.86 18.70 -3.26
CA LEU A 77 5.06 19.32 -2.19
C LEU A 77 5.25 18.63 -0.84
N CYS A 78 5.88 17.46 -0.82
CA CYS A 78 5.99 16.65 0.38
C CYS A 78 6.99 17.25 1.37
N ILE A 79 6.49 17.67 2.54
CA ILE A 79 7.30 18.17 3.66
C ILE A 79 7.80 17.07 4.60
N ARG A 80 7.65 15.79 4.22
CA ARG A 80 8.11 14.62 4.99
C ARG A 80 7.54 14.52 6.41
N CYS A 81 6.30 14.98 6.61
CA CYS A 81 5.65 14.99 7.93
C CYS A 81 5.18 13.61 8.41
N GLY A 82 5.02 12.63 7.53
CA GLY A 82 4.63 11.26 7.90
C GLY A 82 3.13 11.02 8.13
N ALA A 83 2.31 12.08 8.26
CA ALA A 83 0.87 11.98 8.54
C ALA A 83 0.08 11.00 7.64
N CYS A 84 0.47 10.90 6.37
CA CYS A 84 -0.15 9.95 5.44
C CYS A 84 0.03 8.48 5.83
N ALA A 85 1.19 8.12 6.41
CA ALA A 85 1.47 6.76 6.84
C ALA A 85 0.64 6.39 8.07
N GLU A 86 0.52 7.32 9.04
CA GLU A 86 -0.31 7.16 10.24
C GLU A 86 -1.80 7.06 9.89
N ALA A 87 -2.25 7.80 8.87
CA ALA A 87 -3.65 7.77 8.43
C ALA A 87 -4.00 6.53 7.57
N CYS A 88 -3.05 5.66 7.25
CA CYS A 88 -3.31 4.51 6.38
C CYS A 88 -3.86 3.31 7.20
N PRO A 89 -5.13 2.90 7.01
CA PRO A 89 -5.75 1.87 7.86
C PRO A 89 -5.13 0.47 7.69
N VAL A 90 -4.41 0.24 6.59
CA VAL A 90 -3.81 -1.06 6.22
C VAL A 90 -2.28 -1.03 6.24
N ASP A 91 -1.67 0.04 6.78
CA ASP A 91 -0.21 0.22 6.85
C ASP A 91 0.51 0.06 5.50
N ALA A 92 -0.15 0.45 4.41
CA ALA A 92 0.39 0.28 3.05
C ALA A 92 1.45 1.32 2.68
N ILE A 93 1.59 2.40 3.43
CA ILE A 93 2.52 3.50 3.14
C ILE A 93 3.77 3.36 4.02
N TYR A 94 4.96 3.41 3.42
CA TYR A 94 6.23 3.41 4.15
C TYR A 94 7.02 4.67 3.87
N LEU A 95 7.71 5.14 4.90
CA LEU A 95 8.52 6.33 4.83
C LEU A 95 9.98 5.93 4.66
N GLY A 96 10.51 6.09 3.45
CA GLY A 96 11.94 5.95 3.17
C GLY A 96 12.59 7.33 3.07
N GLU A 97 13.57 7.63 3.94
CA GLU A 97 14.18 8.97 4.02
C GLU A 97 13.14 10.10 4.22
N GLY A 98 12.01 9.77 4.87
CA GLY A 98 10.88 10.68 5.09
C GLY A 98 9.91 10.83 3.90
N LEU A 99 10.18 10.18 2.75
CA LEU A 99 9.29 10.21 1.60
C LEU A 99 8.36 8.98 1.56
N PRO A 100 7.08 9.14 1.19
CA PRO A 100 6.12 8.04 1.15
C PRO A 100 6.29 7.15 -0.09
N TYR A 101 6.41 5.84 0.14
CA TYR A 101 6.40 4.77 -0.85
C TYR A 101 5.14 3.93 -0.68
N LEU A 102 4.33 3.86 -1.74
CA LEU A 102 3.04 3.17 -1.75
C LEU A 102 2.71 2.60 -3.13
N CYS A 103 1.78 1.63 -3.18
CA CYS A 103 1.34 1.02 -4.42
C CYS A 103 0.59 2.01 -5.31
N ILE A 104 0.97 2.08 -6.59
CA ILE A 104 0.28 2.90 -7.60
C ILE A 104 -0.64 2.09 -8.52
N HIS A 105 -0.99 0.86 -8.12
CA HIS A 105 -1.84 -0.07 -8.87
C HIS A 105 -1.37 -0.36 -10.31
N CYS A 106 -0.05 -0.41 -10.54
CA CYS A 106 0.52 -0.68 -11.87
C CYS A 106 0.62 -2.18 -12.24
N GLY A 107 0.29 -3.10 -11.33
CA GLY A 107 0.36 -4.55 -11.56
C GLY A 107 1.77 -5.14 -11.77
N ARG A 108 2.84 -4.34 -11.74
CA ARG A 108 4.19 -4.82 -12.10
C ARG A 108 4.69 -5.96 -11.21
N CYS A 109 4.16 -6.10 -10.00
CA CYS A 109 4.47 -7.20 -9.09
C CYS A 109 3.91 -8.57 -9.52
N VAL A 110 2.81 -8.60 -10.29
CA VAL A 110 2.10 -9.81 -10.71
C VAL A 110 3.02 -10.80 -11.43
N PRO A 111 3.71 -10.44 -12.55
CA PRO A 111 4.56 -11.38 -13.28
C PRO A 111 5.81 -11.83 -12.50
N PHE A 112 6.15 -11.16 -11.39
CA PHE A 112 7.30 -11.51 -10.55
C PHE A 112 6.93 -12.40 -9.36
N CYS A 113 5.66 -12.78 -9.20
CA CYS A 113 5.26 -13.73 -8.17
C CYS A 113 5.43 -15.17 -8.71
N PRO A 114 6.45 -15.93 -8.27
CA PRO A 114 6.67 -17.29 -8.77
C PRO A 114 5.55 -18.25 -8.35
N GLN A 115 4.82 -17.91 -7.28
CA GLN A 115 3.70 -18.69 -6.75
C GLN A 115 2.35 -18.27 -7.34
N GLY A 116 2.30 -17.26 -8.22
CA GLY A 116 1.05 -16.76 -8.81
C GLY A 116 0.03 -16.34 -7.75
N CYS A 117 0.47 -15.66 -6.69
CA CYS A 117 -0.38 -15.22 -5.57
C CYS A 117 -1.03 -13.85 -5.80
N LEU A 118 -0.67 -13.15 -6.87
CA LEU A 118 -1.09 -11.78 -7.16
C LEU A 118 -1.83 -11.75 -8.50
N GLU A 119 -2.87 -10.94 -8.57
CA GLU A 119 -3.65 -10.68 -9.76
C GLU A 119 -4.00 -9.19 -9.80
N LEU A 120 -3.95 -8.58 -10.98
CA LEU A 120 -4.45 -7.22 -11.19
C LEU A 120 -5.82 -7.35 -11.83
N VAL A 121 -6.85 -6.87 -11.14
CA VAL A 121 -8.23 -6.87 -11.62
C VAL A 121 -8.61 -5.42 -11.88
N ASP A 122 -9.05 -5.14 -13.10
CA ASP A 122 -9.65 -3.86 -13.46
C ASP A 122 -11.15 -3.96 -13.14
N GLU A 123 -11.57 -3.47 -11.98
CA GLU A 123 -13.00 -3.32 -11.68
C GLU A 123 -13.46 -1.93 -12.15
N PRO A 124 -14.27 -1.83 -13.23
CA PRO A 124 -14.87 -0.56 -13.61
C PRO A 124 -15.91 -0.14 -12.56
N ASP A 125 -15.72 1.05 -11.99
CA ASP A 125 -16.73 1.89 -11.32
C ASP A 125 -17.79 1.16 -10.49
N LYS A 126 -17.38 0.34 -9.51
CA LYS A 126 -18.25 0.13 -8.35
C LYS A 126 -18.22 1.40 -7.52
N GLU A 127 -19.20 2.27 -7.76
CA GLU A 127 -19.65 3.30 -6.81
C GLU A 127 -19.49 2.77 -5.38
N ALA A 128 -18.56 3.35 -4.62
CA ALA A 128 -18.50 3.23 -3.16
C ALA A 128 -18.75 1.81 -2.58
N ALA A 129 -18.21 0.75 -3.17
CA ALA A 129 -18.11 -0.52 -2.45
C ALA A 129 -17.08 -0.28 -1.35
N LEU A 130 -17.55 0.02 -0.14
CA LEU A 130 -16.76 0.14 1.08
C LEU A 130 -15.65 -0.92 0.99
N ALA A 131 -14.40 -0.47 0.83
CA ALA A 131 -13.27 -1.35 1.09
C ALA A 131 -13.58 -1.92 2.48
N PRO A 132 -13.80 -3.24 2.61
CA PRO A 132 -14.11 -3.81 3.90
C PRO A 132 -13.00 -3.30 4.83
N GLU A 133 -13.42 -2.60 5.89
CA GLU A 133 -12.60 -2.11 6.99
C GLU A 133 -11.48 -1.07 6.69
N CYS A 134 -11.76 0.00 5.93
CA CYS A 134 -11.01 1.30 6.07
C CYS A 134 -11.61 2.22 7.17
N ALA A 135 -12.34 1.69 8.16
CA ALA A 135 -12.80 2.49 9.29
C ALA A 135 -11.62 2.77 10.25
N PRO A 136 -11.46 3.99 10.80
CA PRO A 136 -10.46 4.23 11.82
C PRO A 136 -10.74 3.28 12.99
N PHE A 137 -9.70 2.64 13.53
CA PHE A 137 -9.78 1.93 14.81
C PHE A 137 -10.25 2.93 15.87
N GLY A 138 -11.57 2.98 16.09
CA GLY A 138 -12.19 3.63 17.22
C GLY A 138 -11.91 2.79 18.46
N HIS A 139 -11.06 3.33 19.31
CA HIS A 139 -10.98 3.18 20.76
C HIS A 139 -11.50 1.86 21.37
N MET A 140 -10.58 1.15 22.03
CA MET A 140 -10.90 0.51 23.32
C MET A 140 -11.67 1.51 24.18
N GLU A 141 -12.95 1.25 24.42
CA GLU A 141 -13.62 1.74 25.62
C GLU A 141 -13.55 0.63 26.66
N GLU A 142 -12.84 0.96 27.73
CA GLU A 142 -12.83 0.25 29.00
C GLU A 142 -14.25 0.23 29.59
N GLN A 143 -14.81 -0.97 29.78
CA GLN A 143 -15.67 -1.37 30.91
C GLN A 143 -16.08 -2.85 30.81
#